data_AF-A0A3D2F8E7-F1
#
_entry.id   AF-A0A3D2F8E7-F1
#
_cell.length_a   1.000
_cell.length_b   1.000
_cell.length_c   1.000
_cell.angle_alpha   90.00
_cell.angle_beta   90.00
_cell.angle_gamma   90.00
#
_symmetry.space_group_name_H-M   'P 1'
#
loop_
_entity.id
_entity.type
_entity.pdbx_description
1 polymer ?
#
loop_
_entity_poly.entity_id
_entity_poly.type
_entity_poly.pdbx_seq_one_letter_code
_entity_poly.pdbx_strand_id
1 'polypeptide(L)'
;MQRNPVWPSTFPKILSVIGALVALSVVLGLEKDTGGGKEPDIDYTRLGDYKIGQALFLLGLMVAYALCLRPVGFLGSTMFFLIAGSVVLGERRWFIMIPVAAFASGGIWYLVQEVLGIFLRPWPFFLGV
;
A
#
# COMPACT_ATOMS: atom_id res chain seq x y z
N MET A 1 25.55 -24.99 8.18
CA MET A 1 25.03 -24.38 6.93
C MET A 1 23.58 -23.95 7.18
N GLN A 2 23.36 -22.70 7.60
CA GLN A 2 22.01 -22.17 7.84
C GLN A 2 21.28 -22.05 6.50
N ARG A 3 20.20 -22.82 6.33
CA ARG A 3 19.31 -22.73 5.17
C ARG A 3 18.43 -21.51 5.41
N ASN A 4 18.75 -20.37 4.80
CA ASN A 4 17.86 -19.22 4.84
C ASN A 4 16.64 -19.51 3.94
N PRO A 5 15.44 -19.70 4.49
CA PRO A 5 14.31 -20.24 3.74
C PRO A 5 13.69 -19.23 2.75
N VAL A 6 14.11 -17.97 2.79
CA VAL A 6 13.52 -16.88 2.03
C VAL A 6 14.62 -15.92 1.55
N TRP A 7 14.58 -15.58 0.26
CA TRP A 7 15.51 -14.67 -0.40
C TRP A 7 14.74 -13.44 -0.90
N PRO A 8 15.39 -12.27 -1.11
CA PRO A 8 14.73 -11.08 -1.64
C PRO A 8 14.02 -11.33 -2.99
N SER A 9 14.50 -12.30 -3.77
CA SER A 9 13.89 -12.70 -5.04
C SER A 9 12.65 -13.60 -4.88
N THR A 10 12.42 -14.18 -3.71
CA THR A 10 11.25 -15.05 -3.46
C THR A 10 9.95 -14.25 -3.48
N PHE A 11 9.95 -13.01 -2.97
CA PHE A 11 8.76 -12.16 -2.95
C PHE A 11 8.30 -11.77 -4.37
N PRO A 12 9.17 -11.24 -5.26
CA PRO A 12 8.81 -11.04 -6.67
C PRO A 12 8.34 -12.31 -7.37
N LYS A 13 9.00 -13.45 -7.13
CA LYS A 13 8.62 -14.73 -7.76
C LYS A 13 7.19 -15.15 -7.37
N ILE A 14 6.84 -15.07 -6.09
CA ILE A 14 5.49 -15.38 -5.62
C ILE A 14 4.47 -14.41 -6.23
N LEU A 15 4.79 -13.11 -6.23
CA LEU A 15 3.92 -12.08 -6.81
C LEU A 15 3.69 -12.31 -8.31
N SER A 16 4.72 -12.71 -9.05
CA SER A 16 4.62 -13.08 -10.47
C SER A 16 3.74 -14.31 -10.71
N VAL A 17 3.86 -15.35 -9.87
CA VAL A 17 3.02 -16.55 -9.99
C VAL A 17 1.55 -16.22 -9.68
N ILE A 18 1.28 -15.48 -8.62
CA ILE A 18 -0.08 -15.04 -8.28
C ILE A 18 -0.64 -14.15 -9.39
N GLY A 19 0.15 -13.18 -9.88
CA GLY A 19 -0.24 -12.30 -10.98
C GLY A 19 -0.57 -13.08 -12.26
N ALA A 20 0.22 -14.11 -12.59
CA ALA A 20 -0.05 -14.98 -13.73
C ALA A 20 -1.35 -15.78 -13.55
N LEU A 21 -1.62 -16.31 -12.35
CA LEU A 21 -2.86 -17.02 -12.05
C LEU A 21 -4.08 -16.09 -12.12
N VAL A 22 -3.98 -14.86 -11.59
CA VAL A 22 -5.04 -13.86 -11.69
C VAL A 22 -5.29 -13.49 -13.15
N ALA A 23 -4.23 -13.19 -13.92
CA ALA A 23 -4.36 -12.87 -15.35
C ALA A 23 -5.00 -14.02 -16.13
N LEU A 24 -4.63 -15.27 -15.83
CA LEU A 24 -5.26 -16.44 -16.42
C LEU A 24 -6.75 -16.54 -16.04
N SER A 25 -7.10 -16.27 -14.78
CA SER A 25 -8.50 -16.26 -14.31
C SER A 25 -9.35 -15.20 -15.04
N VAL A 26 -8.79 -14.03 -15.32
CA VAL A 26 -9.42 -12.95 -16.10
C VAL A 26 -9.62 -13.40 -17.56
N VAL A 27 -8.57 -13.95 -18.19
CA VAL A 27 -8.64 -14.44 -19.59
C VAL A 27 -9.64 -15.59 -19.74
N LEU A 28 -9.75 -16.46 -18.74
CA LEU A 28 -10.72 -17.56 -18.72
C LEU A 28 -12.14 -17.10 -18.36
N GLY A 29 -12.37 -15.81 -18.07
CA GLY A 29 -13.68 -15.25 -17.78
C GLY A 29 -14.32 -15.82 -16.50
N LEU A 30 -13.51 -16.27 -15.54
CA LEU A 30 -14.01 -16.73 -14.24
C LEU A 30 -14.52 -15.58 -13.36
N GLU A 31 -14.26 -14.33 -13.78
CA GLU A 31 -14.89 -13.17 -13.20
C GLU A 31 -16.36 -13.09 -13.60
N LYS A 32 -17.22 -12.97 -12.60
CA LYS A 32 -18.62 -12.62 -12.81
C LYS A 32 -18.65 -11.22 -13.41
N ASP A 33 -19.19 -11.07 -14.62
CA ASP A 33 -19.49 -9.78 -15.23
C ASP A 33 -20.23 -8.91 -14.21
N THR A 34 -19.49 -8.03 -13.56
CA THR A 34 -20.06 -6.99 -12.73
C THR A 34 -20.45 -5.91 -13.72
N GLY A 35 -21.56 -6.17 -14.43
CA GLY A 35 -22.00 -5.36 -15.54
C GLY A 35 -22.02 -3.87 -15.18
N GLY A 36 -21.34 -3.07 -15.99
CA GLY A 36 -21.46 -1.62 -15.97
C GLY A 36 -20.14 -0.88 -15.72
N GLY A 37 -19.44 -0.57 -16.80
CA GLY A 37 -18.38 0.41 -16.76
C GLY A 37 -17.75 0.57 -18.13
N LYS A 38 -18.43 1.30 -19.03
CA LYS A 38 -17.75 1.94 -20.18
C LYS A 38 -16.46 2.56 -19.64
N GLU A 39 -15.35 2.39 -20.35
CA GLU A 39 -14.13 3.14 -20.09
C GLU A 39 -14.53 4.58 -19.73
N PRO A 40 -14.10 5.13 -18.59
CA PRO A 40 -14.30 6.54 -18.34
C PRO A 40 -13.43 7.23 -19.38
N ASP A 41 -14.02 7.58 -20.52
CA ASP A 41 -13.40 8.46 -21.50
C ASP A 41 -13.09 9.74 -20.72
N ILE A 42 -11.82 9.89 -20.33
CA ILE A 42 -11.40 10.98 -19.46
C ILE A 42 -11.50 12.24 -20.32
N ASP A 43 -12.58 12.98 -20.15
CA ASP A 43 -12.80 14.22 -20.87
C ASP A 43 -11.73 15.24 -20.42
N TYR A 44 -10.69 15.39 -21.23
CA TYR A 44 -9.53 16.26 -20.97
C TYR A 44 -9.91 17.74 -20.78
N THR A 45 -11.14 18.11 -21.15
CA THR A 45 -11.70 19.46 -21.00
C THR A 45 -12.29 19.71 -19.61
N ARG A 46 -12.64 18.64 -18.88
CA ARG A 46 -13.32 18.69 -17.58
C ARG A 46 -12.50 18.05 -16.45
N LEU A 47 -11.18 18.17 -16.51
CA LEU A 47 -10.31 17.76 -15.40
C LEU A 47 -10.72 18.44 -14.09
N GLY A 48 -11.19 19.68 -14.12
CA GLY A 48 -11.66 20.41 -12.93
C GLY A 48 -12.88 19.79 -12.22
N ASP A 49 -13.73 19.03 -12.93
CA ASP A 49 -14.88 18.32 -12.34
C ASP A 49 -14.45 17.03 -11.63
N TYR A 50 -13.20 16.58 -11.82
CA TYR A 50 -12.64 15.44 -11.11
C TYR A 50 -12.24 15.81 -9.68
N LYS A 51 -12.08 14.78 -8.83
CA LYS A 51 -11.57 14.94 -7.46
C LYS A 51 -10.07 15.30 -7.39
N ILE A 52 -9.62 16.30 -8.16
CA ILE A 52 -8.23 16.77 -8.22
C ILE A 52 -7.76 17.22 -6.84
N GLY A 53 -8.60 17.92 -6.06
CA GLY A 53 -8.24 18.34 -4.70
C GLY A 53 -7.90 17.15 -3.79
N GLN A 54 -8.66 16.07 -3.90
CA GLN A 54 -8.42 14.83 -3.15
C GLN A 54 -7.13 14.14 -3.63
N ALA A 55 -6.89 14.10 -4.95
CA ALA A 55 -5.69 13.53 -5.55
C ALA A 55 -4.43 14.33 -5.16
N LEU A 56 -4.49 15.66 -5.21
CA LEU A 56 -3.39 16.54 -4.83
C LEU A 56 -3.07 16.42 -3.34
N PHE A 57 -4.10 16.30 -2.49
CA PHE A 57 -3.91 16.06 -1.07
C PHE A 57 -3.25 14.70 -0.80
N LEU A 58 -3.67 13.64 -1.49
CA LEU A 58 -3.00 12.33 -1.41
C LEU A 58 -1.55 12.41 -1.86
N LEU A 59 -1.26 13.15 -2.93
CA LEU A 59 0.11 13.34 -3.41
C LEU A 59 0.96 14.09 -2.38
N GLY A 60 0.43 15.13 -1.75
CA GLY A 60 1.06 15.80 -0.61
C GLY A 60 1.29 14.85 0.58
N LEU A 61 0.33 13.98 0.86
CA LEU A 61 0.44 12.95 1.91
C LEU A 61 1.55 11.94 1.59
N MET A 62 1.78 11.59 0.32
CA MET A 62 2.89 10.72 -0.09
C MET A 62 4.25 11.38 0.14
N VAL A 63 4.36 12.69 -0.13
CA VAL A 63 5.58 13.45 0.18
C VAL A 63 5.80 13.51 1.69
N ALA A 64 4.77 13.82 2.47
CA ALA A 64 4.84 13.83 3.92
C ALA A 64 5.25 12.45 4.49
N TYR A 65 4.69 11.37 3.95
CA TYR A 65 5.08 10.00 4.28
C TYR A 65 6.57 9.76 4.03
N ALA A 66 7.08 10.15 2.87
CA ALA A 66 8.49 9.99 2.51
C ALA A 66 9.43 10.78 3.43
N LEU A 67 9.03 12.00 3.83
CA LEU A 67 9.78 12.81 4.79
C LEU A 67 9.75 12.21 6.20
N CYS A 68 8.61 11.65 6.63
CA CYS A 68 8.41 11.02 7.94
C CYS A 68 9.05 9.63 8.05
N LEU A 69 9.41 8.97 6.94
CA LEU A 69 10.08 7.66 6.97
C LEU A 69 11.38 7.66 7.79
N ARG A 70 12.19 8.72 7.67
CA ARG A 70 13.47 8.84 8.39
C ARG A 70 13.29 9.14 9.90
N PRO A 71 12.50 10.16 10.32
CA PRO A 71 12.38 10.53 11.72
C PRO A 71 11.43 9.64 12.52
N VAL A 72 10.30 9.20 11.96
CA VAL A 72 9.23 8.47 12.68
C VAL A 72 9.40 6.95 12.61
N GLY A 73 10.09 6.45 11.59
CA GLY A 73 10.20 5.03 11.30
C GLY A 73 9.05 4.52 10.42
N PHE A 74 9.23 3.34 9.84
CA PHE A 74 8.32 2.80 8.83
C PHE A 74 6.91 2.53 9.37
N LEU A 75 6.79 2.00 10.59
CA LEU A 75 5.50 1.59 11.15
C LEU A 75 4.58 2.80 11.38
N GLY A 76 5.09 3.82 12.06
CA GLY A 76 4.33 5.04 12.36
C GLY A 76 4.00 5.84 11.10
N SER A 77 4.96 5.99 10.18
CA SER A 77 4.72 6.72 8.93
C SER A 77 3.67 6.01 8.06
N THR A 78 3.74 4.68 7.94
CA THR A 78 2.81 3.91 7.08
C THR A 78 1.42 3.82 7.68
N MET A 79 1.32 3.64 9.01
CA MET A 79 0.04 3.65 9.70
C MET A 79 -0.66 5.02 9.57
N PHE A 80 0.09 6.12 9.78
CA PHE A 80 -0.44 7.47 9.59
C PHE A 80 -0.88 7.72 8.14
N PHE A 81 -0.05 7.31 7.16
CA PHE A 81 -0.37 7.45 5.74
C PHE A 81 -1.65 6.69 5.36
N LEU A 82 -1.81 5.45 5.81
CA LEU A 82 -3.00 4.64 5.52
C LEU A 82 -4.26 5.23 6.17
N ILE A 83 -4.16 5.68 7.42
CA ILE A 83 -5.25 6.33 8.16
C ILE A 83 -5.65 7.64 7.49
N ALA A 84 -4.71 8.55 7.28
CA ALA A 84 -4.97 9.86 6.70
C ALA A 84 -5.44 9.74 5.24
N GLY A 85 -4.86 8.83 4.44
CA GLY A 85 -5.27 8.58 3.06
C GLY A 85 -6.70 8.04 2.98
N SER A 86 -7.06 7.09 3.84
CA SER A 86 -8.42 6.56 3.94
C SER A 86 -9.45 7.63 4.33
N VAL A 87 -9.10 8.52 5.27
CA VAL A 87 -9.95 9.66 5.66
C VAL A 87 -10.16 10.62 4.49
N VAL A 88 -9.11 10.89 3.71
CA VAL A 88 -9.18 11.73 2.50
C VAL A 88 -10.04 11.08 1.42
N LEU A 89 -10.05 9.75 1.34
CA LEU A 89 -10.97 8.99 0.50
C LEU A 89 -12.43 9.05 0.96
N GLY A 90 -12.70 9.60 2.15
CA GLY A 90 -14.05 9.74 2.71
C GLY A 90 -14.53 8.53 3.50
N GLU A 91 -13.67 7.54 3.73
CA GLU A 91 -13.98 6.40 4.60
C GLU A 91 -14.04 6.87 6.06
N ARG A 92 -15.20 6.71 6.70
CA ARG A 92 -15.46 7.19 8.08
C ARG A 92 -15.47 6.08 9.12
N ARG A 93 -15.20 4.82 8.74
CA ARG A 93 -15.16 3.70 9.68
C ARG A 93 -13.81 3.57 10.37
N TRP A 94 -13.52 4.51 11.26
CA TRP A 94 -12.28 4.56 12.05
C TRP A 94 -11.96 3.24 12.76
N PHE A 95 -12.98 2.54 13.26
CA PHE A 95 -12.84 1.24 13.94
C PHE A 95 -12.30 0.11 13.06
N ILE A 96 -12.51 0.16 11.73
CA ILE A 96 -11.99 -0.84 10.79
C ILE A 96 -10.64 -0.39 10.25
N MET A 97 -10.52 0.91 9.95
CA MET A 97 -9.32 1.50 9.36
C MET A 97 -8.09 1.35 10.26
N ILE A 98 -8.22 1.63 11.55
CA ILE A 98 -7.10 1.57 12.50
C ILE A 98 -6.49 0.16 12.60
N PRO A 99 -7.26 -0.92 12.87
CA PRO A 99 -6.70 -2.26 12.94
C PRO A 99 -6.18 -2.75 11.57
N VAL A 100 -6.84 -2.39 10.47
CA VAL A 100 -6.34 -2.73 9.12
C VAL A 100 -5.01 -2.03 8.84
N ALA A 101 -4.89 -0.74 9.15
CA ALA A 101 -3.64 0.02 8.97
C ALA A 101 -2.52 -0.50 9.87
N ALA A 102 -2.83 -0.88 11.12
CA ALA A 102 -1.87 -1.51 12.02
C ALA A 102 -1.42 -2.89 11.51
N PHE A 103 -2.36 -3.72 11.05
CA PHE A 103 -2.05 -5.05 10.53
C PHE A 103 -1.28 -4.99 9.20
N ALA A 104 -1.66 -4.08 8.30
CA ALA A 104 -0.97 -3.88 7.04
C ALA A 104 0.45 -3.34 7.24
N SER A 105 0.61 -2.30 8.07
CA SER A 105 1.95 -1.74 8.36
C SER A 105 2.82 -2.75 9.10
N GLY A 106 2.28 -3.46 10.09
CA GLY A 106 2.94 -4.56 10.80
C GLY A 106 3.33 -5.73 9.91
N GLY A 107 2.43 -6.17 9.02
CA GLY A 107 2.68 -7.26 8.09
C GLY A 107 3.79 -6.93 7.09
N ILE A 108 3.76 -5.74 6.49
CA ILE A 108 4.81 -5.30 5.57
C ILE A 108 6.14 -5.16 6.32
N TRP A 109 6.12 -4.58 7.52
CA TRP A 109 7.32 -4.44 8.33
C TRP A 109 7.95 -5.80 8.67
N TYR A 110 7.13 -6.77 9.09
CA TYR A 110 7.59 -8.13 9.38
C TYR A 110 8.19 -8.81 8.15
N LEU A 111 7.56 -8.66 6.98
CA LEU A 111 8.10 -9.19 5.72
C LEU A 111 9.43 -8.51 5.34
N VAL A 112 9.58 -7.21 5.56
CA VAL A 112 10.80 -6.50 5.18
C VAL A 112 11.94 -6.76 6.17
N GLN A 113 11.66 -6.75 7.47
CA GLN A 113 12.64 -7.01 8.53
C GLN A 113 13.00 -8.48 8.63
N GLU A 114 12.03 -9.32 8.98
CA GLU A 114 12.29 -10.72 9.37
C GLU A 114 12.59 -11.59 8.15
N VAL A 115 11.90 -11.33 7.04
CA VAL A 115 11.98 -12.18 5.84
C VAL A 115 13.04 -11.72 4.85
N LEU A 116 13.17 -10.41 4.63
CA LEU A 116 14.13 -9.85 3.66
C LEU A 116 15.50 -9.53 4.27
N GLY A 117 15.60 -9.40 5.60
CA GLY A 117 16.85 -9.04 6.28
C GLY A 117 17.40 -7.66 5.89
N ILE A 118 16.59 -6.83 5.22
CA ILE A 118 16.95 -5.45 4.87
C ILE A 118 16.46 -4.58 6.02
N PHE A 119 17.39 -3.92 6.73
CA PHE A 119 17.08 -3.02 7.86
C PHE A 119 16.29 -1.78 7.42
N LEU A 120 14.97 -1.86 7.45
CA LEU A 120 14.06 -0.75 7.67
C LEU A 120 13.94 -0.49 9.17
N ARG A 121 14.43 0.67 9.63
CA ARG A 121 14.33 1.10 11.02
C ARG A 121 12.85 1.15 11.45
N PRO A 122 12.42 0.32 12.42
CA PRO A 122 11.03 0.27 12.85
C PRO A 122 10.65 1.52 13.65
N TRP A 123 11.62 2.00 14.45
CA TRP A 123 11.42 2.99 15.49
C TRP A 123 11.92 4.37 15.06
N PRO A 124 11.32 5.45 15.60
CA PRO A 124 11.75 6.81 15.35
C PRO A 124 13.20 7.02 15.77
N PHE A 125 13.87 7.95 15.10
CA PHE A 125 15.28 8.31 15.33
C PHE A 125 15.61 8.60 16.82
N PHE A 126 14.61 9.02 17.59
CA PHE A 126 14.73 9.35 19.02
C PHE A 126 14.63 8.15 19.98
N LEU A 127 14.21 6.97 19.54
CA LEU A 127 14.12 5.76 20.39
C LEU A 127 15.20 4.71 20.04
N GLY A 128 16.31 5.18 19.46
CA GLY A 128 17.39 4.33 18.95
C GLY A 128 18.02 3.41 20.00
N VAL A 129 17.87 2.11 19.75
CA VAL A 129 19.00 1.17 19.73
C VAL A 129 19.22 0.77 18.28
#